data_AF-A0A8X6KV41-F1
#
_entry.id   AF-A0A8X6KV41-F1
#
_cell.length_a   1.000
_cell.length_b   1.000
_cell.length_c   1.000
_cell.angle_alpha   90.00
_cell.angle_beta   90.00
_cell.angle_gamma   90.00
#
_symmetry.space_group_name_H-M   'P 1'
#
loop_
_entity.id
_entity.type
_entity.pdbx_description
1 polymer ?
#
loop_
_entity_poly.entity_id
_entity_poly.type
_entity_poly.pdbx_seq_one_letter_code
_entity_poly.pdbx_strand_id
1 'polypeptide(L)'
;MANDDQTNLAVNSSTNQIPSEPFLIAFDSKNGMRIEAWLDYFNNACKISNKDNDWKILNISKYLKGSALTHYINSCLNISNFDDLCNILVENFLKLNIVNLSDFLNISEEII
;
A
#
# COMPACT_ATOMS: atom_id res chain seq x y z
N MET A 1 9.84 64.41 3.76
CA MET A 1 10.79 63.36 4.18
C MET A 1 9.98 62.24 4.80
N ALA A 2 9.88 61.14 4.07
CA ALA A 2 9.29 59.89 4.56
C ALA A 2 10.33 59.19 5.45
N ASN A 3 9.92 58.73 6.63
CA ASN A 3 10.71 57.78 7.41
C ASN A 3 10.09 56.40 7.19
N ASP A 4 10.83 55.57 6.46
CA ASP A 4 10.53 54.17 6.21
C ASP A 4 10.87 53.36 7.47
N ASP A 5 9.89 53.10 8.33
CA ASP A 5 10.01 52.05 9.36
C ASP A 5 9.70 50.69 8.71
N GLN A 6 10.72 50.12 8.07
CA GLN A 6 10.72 48.71 7.67
C GLN A 6 10.85 47.83 8.91
N THR A 7 9.74 47.47 9.54
CA THR A 7 9.71 46.30 10.43
C THR A 7 9.47 45.05 9.59
N ASN A 8 10.59 44.42 9.20
CA ASN A 8 10.63 43.02 8.77
C ASN A 8 10.13 42.14 9.93
N LEU A 9 8.83 41.82 9.95
CA LEU A 9 8.40 40.58 10.60
C LEU A 9 8.58 39.45 9.60
N ALA A 10 9.67 38.72 9.78
CA ALA A 10 9.91 37.44 9.14
C ALA A 10 8.63 36.60 9.23
N VAL A 11 7.97 36.42 8.09
CA VAL A 11 6.96 35.38 7.94
C VAL A 11 7.71 34.08 8.18
N ASN A 12 7.50 33.53 9.36
CA ASN A 12 7.80 32.17 9.72
C ASN A 12 7.04 31.25 8.74
N SER A 13 7.62 31.01 7.58
CA SER A 13 7.21 29.95 6.66
C SER A 13 7.58 28.59 7.21
N SER A 14 7.22 28.32 8.48
CA SER A 14 7.02 26.99 9.00
C SER A 14 5.64 26.58 8.54
N THR A 15 5.52 26.22 7.26
CA THR A 15 4.36 25.46 6.81
C THR A 15 4.35 24.18 7.62
N ASN A 16 3.53 24.11 8.67
CA ASN A 16 3.04 22.86 9.22
C ASN A 16 2.30 22.16 8.08
N GLN A 17 3.04 21.51 7.19
CA GLN A 17 2.46 20.64 6.20
C GLN A 17 1.86 19.49 7.00
N ILE A 18 0.54 19.50 7.16
CA ILE A 18 -0.21 18.28 7.45
C ILE A 18 0.30 17.27 6.42
N PRO A 19 0.93 16.16 6.82
CA PRO A 19 1.52 15.26 5.86
C PRO A 19 0.39 14.71 4.98
N SER A 20 0.32 15.21 3.75
CA SER A 20 -0.75 14.90 2.80
C SER A 20 -0.83 13.39 2.63
N GLU A 21 -2.05 12.84 2.61
CA GLU A 21 -2.21 11.43 2.30
C GLU A 21 -1.60 11.14 0.92
N PRO A 22 -0.81 10.07 0.78
CA PRO A 22 -0.26 9.70 -0.51
C PRO A 22 -1.40 9.37 -1.48
N PHE A 23 -1.31 9.90 -2.70
CA PHE A 23 -2.24 9.53 -3.77
C PHE A 23 -1.86 8.12 -4.27
N LEU A 24 -2.62 7.12 -3.82
CA LEU A 24 -2.35 5.71 -4.05
C LEU A 24 -3.43 5.07 -4.91
N ILE A 25 -3.00 4.37 -5.96
CA ILE A 25 -3.87 3.44 -6.69
C ILE A 25 -4.02 2.17 -5.85
N ALA A 26 -5.27 1.76 -5.61
CA ALA A 26 -5.57 0.53 -4.91
C ALA A 26 -5.10 -0.70 -5.70
N PHE A 27 -4.58 -1.69 -5.00
CA PHE A 27 -4.25 -2.99 -5.55
C PHE A 27 -5.50 -3.71 -6.04
N ASP A 28 -5.45 -4.17 -7.27
CA ASP A 28 -6.49 -4.98 -7.89
C ASP A 28 -5.85 -6.12 -8.69
N SER A 29 -5.94 -7.33 -8.15
CA SER A 29 -5.41 -8.55 -8.76
C SER A 29 -6.05 -8.87 -10.10
N LYS A 30 -7.27 -8.39 -10.37
CA LYS A 30 -7.98 -8.66 -11.63
C LYS A 30 -7.35 -7.96 -12.83
N ASN A 31 -6.61 -6.87 -12.61
CA ASN A 31 -5.98 -6.10 -13.67
C ASN A 31 -4.55 -6.58 -14.00
N GLY A 32 -4.15 -7.77 -13.54
CA GLY A 32 -2.81 -8.32 -13.77
C GLY A 32 -1.70 -7.62 -12.97
N MET A 33 -2.06 -6.79 -12.00
CA MET A 33 -1.10 -6.13 -11.13
C MET A 33 -0.42 -7.16 -10.20
N ARG A 34 0.91 -7.19 -10.20
CA ARG A 34 1.69 -8.03 -9.29
C ARG A 34 1.76 -7.40 -7.90
N ILE A 35 1.52 -8.19 -6.87
CA ILE A 35 1.48 -7.70 -5.48
C ILE A 35 2.84 -7.13 -5.05
N GLU A 36 3.95 -7.73 -5.49
CA GLU A 36 5.30 -7.27 -5.15
C GLU A 36 5.56 -5.87 -5.73
N ALA A 37 5.24 -5.67 -7.01
CA ALA A 37 5.37 -4.37 -7.67
C ALA A 37 4.45 -3.31 -7.04
N TRP A 38 3.26 -3.71 -6.61
CA TRP A 38 2.36 -2.80 -5.91
C TRP A 38 2.85 -2.43 -4.51
N LEU A 39 3.41 -3.38 -3.75
CA LEU A 39 4.01 -3.12 -2.44
C LEU A 39 5.22 -2.18 -2.55
N ASP A 40 6.06 -2.35 -3.57
CA ASP A 40 7.17 -1.43 -3.86
C ASP A 40 6.65 -0.02 -4.17
N TYR A 41 5.62 0.08 -5.01
CA TYR A 41 4.95 1.36 -5.32
C TYR A 41 4.37 2.01 -4.07
N PHE A 42 3.64 1.24 -3.25
CA PHE A 42 3.04 1.70 -2.00
C PHE A 42 4.12 2.22 -1.02
N ASN A 43 5.20 1.47 -0.84
CA ASN A 43 6.30 1.84 0.05
C ASN A 43 7.00 3.13 -0.41
N ASN A 44 7.22 3.28 -1.73
CA ASN A 44 7.80 4.49 -2.31
C ASN A 44 6.89 5.73 -2.12
N ALA A 45 5.58 5.58 -2.35
CA ALA A 45 4.63 6.67 -2.11
C ALA A 45 4.58 7.05 -0.62
N CYS A 46 4.61 6.07 0.29
CA CYS A 46 4.70 6.33 1.72
C CYS A 46 5.97 7.08 2.09
N LYS A 47 7.12 6.71 1.51
CA LYS A 47 8.40 7.39 1.73
C LYS A 47 8.36 8.86 1.28
N ILE A 48 7.79 9.14 0.11
CA ILE A 48 7.62 10.51 -0.41
C ILE A 48 6.73 11.36 0.52
N SER A 49 5.68 10.76 1.06
CA SER A 49 4.75 11.41 1.99
C SER A 49 5.14 11.32 3.47
N ASN A 50 6.39 10.90 3.76
CA ASN A 50 6.92 10.73 5.12
C ASN A 50 6.00 9.88 6.04
N LYS A 51 5.49 8.76 5.52
CA LYS A 51 4.67 7.80 6.25
C LYS A 51 5.53 6.64 6.74
N ASP A 52 5.49 6.40 8.04
CA ASP A 52 6.22 5.34 8.72
C ASP A 52 5.53 3.98 8.60
N ASN A 53 6.13 2.95 9.21
CA ASN A 53 5.61 1.58 9.14
C ASN A 53 4.29 1.41 9.90
N ASP A 54 4.09 2.13 11.00
CA ASP A 54 2.83 2.11 11.75
C ASP A 54 1.68 2.64 10.91
N TRP A 55 1.91 3.77 10.21
CA TRP A 55 0.93 4.30 9.27
C TRP A 55 0.65 3.32 8.15
N LYS A 56 1.69 2.69 7.58
CA LYS A 56 1.54 1.70 6.51
C LYS A 56 0.66 0.52 6.93
N ILE A 57 0.95 -0.09 8.07
CA ILE A 57 0.18 -1.23 8.61
C ILE A 57 -1.29 -0.83 8.81
N LEU A 58 -1.54 0.33 9.42
CA LEU A 58 -2.89 0.81 9.70
C LEU A 58 -3.71 1.08 8.42
N ASN A 59 -3.06 1.51 7.34
CA ASN A 59 -3.74 2.06 6.17
C ASN A 59 -3.72 1.15 4.93
N ILE A 60 -2.83 0.16 4.85
CA ILE A 60 -2.68 -0.70 3.66
C ILE A 60 -3.99 -1.34 3.22
N SER A 61 -4.86 -1.77 4.15
CA SER A 61 -6.15 -2.38 3.86
C SER A 61 -7.10 -1.47 3.07
N LYS A 62 -7.00 -0.15 3.23
CA LYS A 62 -7.78 0.84 2.46
C LYS A 62 -7.48 0.79 0.97
N TYR A 63 -6.31 0.27 0.61
CA TYR A 63 -5.81 0.21 -0.75
C TYR A 63 -5.79 -1.21 -1.30
N LEU A 64 -6.43 -2.18 -0.63
CA LEU A 64 -6.62 -3.53 -1.14
C LEU A 64 -8.06 -3.73 -1.63
N LYS A 65 -8.25 -4.47 -2.73
CA LYS A 65 -9.57 -4.80 -3.27
C LYS A 65 -9.74 -6.30 -3.49
N GLY A 66 -11.00 -6.73 -3.56
CA GLY A 66 -11.36 -8.10 -3.92
C GLY A 66 -10.72 -9.14 -2.99
N SER A 67 -10.14 -10.19 -3.59
CA SER A 67 -9.50 -11.28 -2.84
C SER A 67 -8.35 -10.78 -1.95
N ALA A 68 -7.63 -9.73 -2.36
CA ALA A 68 -6.55 -9.16 -1.55
C ALA A 68 -7.02 -8.67 -0.19
N LEU A 69 -8.14 -7.94 -0.18
CA LEU A 69 -8.73 -7.43 1.05
C LEU A 69 -9.28 -8.57 1.90
N THR A 70 -9.93 -9.57 1.29
CA THR A 70 -10.40 -10.76 2.00
C THR A 70 -9.26 -11.51 2.67
N HIS A 71 -8.13 -11.73 1.99
CA HIS A 71 -6.96 -12.39 2.57
C HIS A 71 -6.30 -11.55 3.67
N TYR A 72 -6.23 -10.24 3.48
CA TYR A 72 -5.74 -9.34 4.51
C TYR A 72 -6.56 -9.49 5.81
N ILE A 73 -7.89 -9.47 5.71
CA ILE A 73 -8.79 -9.63 6.88
C ILE A 73 -8.58 -11.00 7.55
N ASN A 74 -8.41 -12.06 6.78
CA ASN A 74 -8.33 -13.41 7.33
C ASN A 74 -6.96 -13.77 7.93
N SER A 75 -5.88 -13.14 7.46
CA SER A 75 -4.51 -13.60 7.76
C SER A 75 -3.57 -12.51 8.26
N CYS A 76 -3.94 -11.23 8.14
CA CYS A 76 -3.02 -10.12 8.35
C CYS A 76 -3.40 -9.13 9.47
N LEU A 77 -4.61 -9.21 10.03
CA LEU A 77 -5.11 -8.22 11.00
C LEU A 77 -4.24 -8.02 12.25
N ASN A 78 -3.52 -9.06 12.67
CA ASN A 78 -2.71 -9.05 13.89
C ASN A 78 -1.22 -8.81 13.63
N ILE A 79 -0.82 -8.52 12.39
CA ILE A 79 0.58 -8.31 12.05
C ILE A 79 0.97 -6.88 12.39
N SER A 80 1.97 -6.71 13.25
CA SER A 80 2.50 -5.41 13.69
C SER A 80 3.83 -5.04 13.05
N ASN A 81 4.43 -5.93 12.24
CA ASN A 81 5.65 -5.66 11.49
C ASN A 81 5.32 -5.54 10.00
N PHE A 82 5.76 -4.45 9.37
CA PHE A 82 5.43 -4.17 7.98
C PHE A 82 6.10 -5.14 6.99
N ASP A 83 7.33 -5.58 7.26
CA ASP A 83 8.03 -6.53 6.40
C ASP A 83 7.37 -7.92 6.47
N ASP A 84 6.98 -8.36 7.67
CA ASP A 84 6.21 -9.61 7.84
C ASP A 84 4.86 -9.55 7.13
N LEU A 85 4.20 -8.38 7.18
CA LEU A 85 2.95 -8.14 6.46
C LEU A 85 3.15 -8.27 4.94
N CYS A 86 4.19 -7.64 4.40
CA CYS A 86 4.55 -7.76 3.00
C CYS A 86 4.80 -9.22 2.61
N ASN A 87 5.60 -9.95 3.39
CA ASN A 87 5.90 -11.36 3.13
C ASN A 87 4.63 -12.21 3.09
N ILE A 88 3.73 -12.06 4.07
CA ILE A 88 2.48 -12.81 4.13
C ILE A 88 1.56 -12.48 2.95
N LEU A 89 1.48 -11.20 2.54
CA LEU A 89 0.74 -10.83 1.34
C LEU A 89 1.32 -11.51 0.09
N VAL A 90 2.63 -11.46 -0.11
CA VAL A 90 3.29 -12.11 -1.27
C VAL A 90 3.07 -13.62 -1.27
N GLU A 91 3.32 -14.29 -0.15
CA GLU A 91 3.12 -15.74 -0.04
C GLU A 91 1.68 -16.16 -0.35
N ASN A 92 0.70 -15.43 0.17
CA ASN A 92 -0.71 -15.74 -0.06
C ASN A 92 -1.08 -15.57 -1.53
N PHE A 93 -0.57 -14.54 -2.20
CA PHE A 93 -0.83 -14.34 -3.62
C PHE A 93 -0.14 -15.36 -4.52
N LEU A 94 1.07 -15.79 -4.18
CA LEU A 94 1.72 -16.91 -4.86
C LEU A 94 0.92 -18.21 -4.68
N LYS A 95 0.45 -18.51 -3.45
CA LYS A 95 -0.41 -19.67 -3.17
C LYS A 95 -1.69 -19.63 -3.98
N LEU A 96 -2.37 -18.49 -4.07
CA LEU A 96 -3.60 -18.34 -4.86
C LEU A 96 -3.39 -18.62 -6.35
N ASN A 97 -2.26 -18.16 -6.90
CA ASN A 97 -1.92 -18.43 -8.30
C ASN A 97 -1.67 -19.92 -8.53
N ILE A 98 -1.00 -20.60 -7.60
CA ILE A 98 -0.76 -22.05 -7.68
C ILE A 98 -2.07 -22.82 -7.57
N VAL A 99 -2.93 -22.51 -6.59
CA VAL A 99 -4.24 -23.18 -6.42
C VAL A 99 -5.08 -23.03 -7.67
N ASN A 100 -5.22 -21.81 -8.21
CA ASN A 100 -5.96 -21.59 -9.46
C ASN A 100 -5.38 -22.43 -10.61
N LEU A 101 -4.05 -22.47 -10.79
CA LEU A 101 -3.44 -23.23 -11.88
C LEU A 101 -3.70 -24.73 -11.74
N SER A 102 -3.58 -25.29 -10.53
CA SER A 102 -3.88 -26.69 -10.26
C SER A 102 -5.35 -27.02 -10.56
N ASP A 103 -6.28 -26.16 -10.16
CA ASP A 103 -7.70 -26.33 -10.47
C ASP A 103 -7.97 -26.31 -11.98
N PHE A 104 -7.31 -25.42 -12.73
CA PHE A 104 -7.40 -25.39 -14.20
C PHE A 104 -6.87 -26.68 -14.86
N LEU A 105 -5.75 -27.22 -14.37
CA LEU A 105 -5.15 -28.44 -14.92
C LEU A 105 -6.01 -29.67 -14.58
N ASN A 106 -6.55 -29.75 -13.36
CA ASN A 106 -7.40 -30.86 -12.94
C ASN A 106 -8.70 -30.93 -13.76
N ILE A 107 -9.30 -29.78 -14.13
CA ILE A 107 -10.47 -29.75 -15.00
C ILE A 107 -10.12 -30.24 -16.42
N SER A 108 -8.89 -30.00 -16.89
CA SER A 108 -8.47 -30.44 -18.23
C SER A 108 -8.25 -31.96 -18.35
N GLU A 109 -7.96 -32.65 -17.24
CA GLU A 109 -7.81 -34.11 -17.21
C GLU A 109 -9.18 -34.84 -17.18
N GLU A 110 -10.25 -34.20 -16.71
CA GLU A 110 -11.62 -34.77 -16.72
C GLU A 110 -12.33 -34.67 -18.09
N ILE A 111 -11.73 -34.03 -19.11
CA ILE A 111 -12.33 -33.82 -20.44
C ILE A 111 -11.72 -34.75 -21.53
N ILE A 112 -10.81 -35.67 -21.18
CA ILE A 112 -10.19 -36.62 -22.14
C ILE A 112 -10.79 -38.01 -22.03
#